data_AF-A0A7V8SRQ0-F1
#
_entry.id   AF-A0A7V8SRQ0-F1
#
_cell.length_a   1.000
_cell.length_b   1.000
_cell.length_c   1.000
_cell.angle_alpha   90.00
_cell.angle_beta   90.00
_cell.angle_gamma   90.00
#
_symmetry.space_group_name_H-M   'P 1'
#
loop_
_entity.id
_entity.type
_entity.pdbx_description
1 polymer ?
#
loop_
_entity_poly.entity_id
_entity_poly.type
_entity_poly.pdbx_seq_one_letter_code
_entity_poly.pdbx_strand_id
1 'polypeptide(L)'
;MSDDREGGDPACWAALVCPECGAVRDTADPGTPCPRCGATADAEPESGPAGPERAETESAEPGPAGAEFTGTGPTAPGPETSEGAAAPARSRDRDPATGRARNARPRDGLGRPLPYGTRGVARAPEGVVRTPDETLTEAQHLLDAGMPFHAHEVLEDAWKSGPANERRLWRSLAQFAVGLTHAARGNPNGAAALLRRAADGLAPFAERPPHGVAAAALSAWARAAAADPAAVQDPPPPLRHPG
;
A
#
# COMPACT_ATOMS: atom_id res chain seq x y z
N MET A 1 -0.59 37.43 28.09
CA MET A 1 0.54 36.50 28.33
C MET A 1 0.03 35.12 27.97
N SER A 2 0.69 34.56 26.96
CA SER A 2 0.33 33.37 26.19
C SER A 2 0.21 32.10 27.02
N ASP A 3 -0.63 31.18 26.56
CA ASP A 3 -0.46 29.74 26.77
C ASP A 3 -0.80 29.06 25.44
N ASP A 4 0.17 29.12 24.52
CA ASP A 4 0.20 28.35 23.29
C ASP A 4 0.41 26.87 23.67
N ARG A 5 -0.67 26.08 23.69
CA ARG A 5 -0.53 24.63 23.63
C ARG A 5 -0.30 24.24 22.18
N GLU A 6 0.98 24.06 21.88
CA GLU A 6 1.56 23.32 20.76
C GLU A 6 0.67 22.12 20.38
N GLY A 7 -0.16 22.31 19.35
CA GLY A 7 -0.92 21.26 18.71
C GLY A 7 0.03 20.43 17.86
N GLY A 8 0.61 19.39 18.45
CA GLY A 8 1.43 18.43 17.73
C GLY A 8 0.71 17.91 16.49
N ASP A 9 1.38 18.01 15.34
CA ASP A 9 0.93 17.54 14.03
C ASP A 9 0.35 16.12 14.15
N PRO A 10 -0.90 15.84 13.74
CA PRO A 10 -1.44 14.49 13.78
C PRO A 10 -0.63 13.63 12.81
N ALA A 11 0.34 12.90 13.36
CA ALA A 11 1.17 11.97 12.62
C ALA A 11 0.28 11.19 11.66
N CYS A 12 0.51 11.40 10.36
CA CYS A 12 -0.20 10.75 9.29
C CYS A 12 0.11 9.25 9.37
N TRP A 13 -0.70 8.51 10.14
CA TRP A 13 -0.56 7.07 10.39
C TRP A 13 -0.51 6.26 9.09
N ALA A 14 -0.96 6.81 7.95
CA ALA A 14 -0.79 6.21 6.63
C ALA A 14 0.68 5.97 6.28
N ALA A 15 1.60 6.83 6.74
CA ALA A 15 3.04 6.61 6.60
C ALA A 15 3.58 5.46 7.49
N LEU A 16 2.82 5.06 8.52
CA LEU A 16 3.14 3.91 9.36
C LEU A 16 2.56 2.61 8.79
N VAL A 17 1.72 2.66 7.75
CA VAL A 17 1.15 1.46 7.12
C VAL A 17 2.02 1.02 5.96
N CYS A 18 2.56 -0.19 6.05
CA CYS A 18 3.31 -0.80 4.94
C CYS A 18 2.43 -0.88 3.68
N PRO A 19 2.87 -0.34 2.53
CA PRO A 19 2.07 -0.34 1.30
C PRO A 19 1.86 -1.74 0.71
N GLU A 20 2.77 -2.68 1.01
CA GLU A 20 2.71 -4.04 0.45
C GLU A 20 1.76 -4.98 1.20
N CYS A 21 1.80 -4.94 2.54
CA CYS A 21 1.02 -5.88 3.38
C CYS A 21 0.09 -5.21 4.40
N GLY A 22 0.07 -3.87 4.45
CA GLY A 22 -0.76 -3.09 5.36
C GLY A 22 -0.35 -3.20 6.84
N ALA A 23 0.81 -3.76 7.20
CA ALA A 23 1.28 -3.78 8.59
C ALA A 23 1.51 -2.37 9.14
N VAL A 24 0.97 -2.07 10.32
CA VAL A 24 1.31 -0.87 11.07
C VAL A 24 2.69 -1.08 11.65
N ARG A 25 3.62 -0.18 11.33
CA ARG A 25 5.00 -0.16 11.81
C ARG A 25 5.09 0.80 13.01
N ASP A 26 5.98 0.51 13.93
CA ASP A 26 6.26 1.39 15.08
C ASP A 26 7.01 2.66 14.65
N THR A 27 7.66 2.62 13.48
CA THR A 27 8.38 3.75 12.88
C THR A 27 7.95 3.93 11.42
N ALA A 28 7.93 5.18 10.96
CA ALA A 28 7.70 5.55 9.55
C ALA A 28 9.00 5.50 8.73
N ASP A 29 10.06 4.89 9.26
CA ASP A 29 11.38 4.85 8.61
C ASP A 29 11.29 4.06 7.30
N PRO A 30 11.56 4.69 6.14
CA PRO A 30 11.52 4.04 4.83
C PRO A 30 12.57 2.92 4.70
N GLY A 31 13.69 3.02 5.41
CA GLY A 31 14.80 2.07 5.37
C GLY A 31 14.54 0.79 6.18
N THR A 32 13.56 0.78 7.07
CA THR A 32 13.25 -0.39 7.89
C THR A 32 12.34 -1.36 7.11
N PRO A 33 12.78 -2.61 6.85
CA PRO A 33 11.95 -3.62 6.19
C PRO A 33 10.71 -3.91 7.04
N CYS A 34 9.57 -4.11 6.39
CA CYS A 34 8.35 -4.44 7.09
C CYS A 34 8.55 -5.73 7.90
N PRO A 35 8.31 -5.75 9.22
CA PRO A 35 8.50 -6.96 10.04
C PRO A 35 7.54 -8.10 9.66
N ARG A 36 6.51 -7.82 8.86
CA ARG A 36 5.53 -8.80 8.39
C ARG A 36 5.83 -9.37 7.00
N CYS A 37 6.36 -8.58 6.08
CA CYS A 37 6.51 -8.99 4.68
C CYS A 37 7.89 -8.70 4.07
N GLY A 38 8.81 -8.10 4.83
CA GLY A 38 10.16 -7.77 4.37
C GLY A 38 10.27 -6.54 3.47
N ALA A 39 9.16 -5.96 2.99
CA ALA A 39 9.21 -4.80 2.09
C ALA A 39 9.88 -3.57 2.72
N THR A 40 10.98 -3.11 2.12
CA THR A 40 11.57 -1.78 2.35
C THR A 40 10.91 -0.77 1.41
N ALA A 41 10.89 0.53 1.77
CA ALA A 41 10.27 1.55 0.92
C ALA A 41 11.03 1.82 -0.40
N ASP A 42 12.18 1.16 -0.61
CA ASP A 42 13.08 1.35 -1.74
C ASP A 42 13.54 0.03 -2.41
N ALA A 43 12.85 -1.10 -2.17
CA ALA A 43 13.14 -2.31 -2.94
C ALA A 43 12.56 -2.18 -4.35
N GLU A 44 13.38 -1.78 -5.32
CA GLU A 44 13.08 -2.07 -6.73
C GLU A 44 12.89 -3.58 -6.89
N PRO A 45 11.99 -4.06 -7.76
CA PRO A 45 12.00 -5.45 -8.16
C PRO A 45 13.33 -5.67 -8.90
N GLU A 46 14.30 -6.31 -8.25
CA GLU A 46 15.51 -6.75 -8.92
C GLU A 46 15.07 -7.71 -10.03
N SER A 47 15.08 -7.21 -11.27
CA SER A 47 15.07 -8.03 -12.47
C SER A 47 16.39 -8.78 -12.53
N GLY A 48 16.50 -9.85 -11.74
CA GLY A 48 17.56 -10.83 -11.86
C GLY A 48 17.41 -11.58 -13.19
N PRO A 49 18.51 -11.84 -13.91
CA PRO A 49 18.44 -12.57 -15.17
C PRO A 49 17.95 -14.01 -14.92
N ALA A 50 17.13 -14.49 -15.85
CA ALA A 50 16.73 -15.89 -15.94
C ALA A 50 17.97 -16.78 -15.80
N GLY A 51 17.96 -17.64 -14.77
CA GLY A 51 19.04 -18.58 -14.52
C GLY A 51 19.21 -19.52 -15.72
N PRO A 52 20.45 -19.88 -16.09
CA PRO A 52 20.66 -20.87 -17.13
C PRO A 52 20.23 -22.25 -16.64
N GLU A 53 19.57 -22.97 -17.53
CA GLU A 53 19.23 -24.39 -17.41
C GLU A 53 20.46 -25.20 -16.97
N ARG A 54 20.32 -25.94 -15.86
CA ARG A 54 21.34 -26.91 -15.42
C ARG A 54 21.13 -28.21 -16.18
N ALA A 55 21.99 -28.43 -17.17
CA ALA A 55 22.28 -29.76 -17.71
C ALA A 55 23.08 -30.58 -16.69
N GLU A 56 22.77 -31.86 -16.64
CA GLU A 56 23.46 -32.95 -15.94
C GLU A 56 24.94 -33.04 -16.34
N THR A 57 25.82 -33.41 -15.40
CA THR A 57 26.70 -34.62 -15.44
C THR A 57 27.85 -34.52 -14.43
N GLU A 58 27.93 -35.56 -13.60
CA GLU A 58 29.12 -36.30 -13.13
C GLU A 58 30.46 -35.62 -12.74
N SER A 59 30.85 -35.94 -11.49
CA SER A 59 32.14 -36.52 -11.07
C SER A 59 33.46 -35.76 -11.31
N ALA A 60 34.11 -35.33 -10.21
CA ALA A 60 35.49 -35.73 -9.87
C ALA A 60 35.99 -35.10 -8.55
N GLU A 61 36.63 -35.92 -7.73
CA GLU A 61 37.29 -35.62 -6.46
C GLU A 61 38.63 -34.85 -6.64
N PRO A 62 39.14 -34.16 -5.59
CA PRO A 62 40.32 -33.29 -5.68
C PRO A 62 41.63 -33.97 -5.23
N GLY A 63 42.75 -33.56 -5.82
CA GLY A 63 44.12 -33.89 -5.38
C GLY A 63 45.04 -32.67 -5.52
N PRO A 64 45.85 -32.30 -4.50
CA PRO A 64 46.57 -31.03 -4.49
C PRO A 64 48.10 -31.15 -4.69
N ALA A 65 48.68 -29.97 -4.93
CA ALA A 65 50.00 -29.47 -4.51
C ALA A 65 51.24 -29.69 -5.40
N GLY A 66 52.00 -28.60 -5.53
CA GLY A 66 53.35 -28.50 -6.12
C GLY A 66 53.53 -27.13 -6.80
N ALA A 67 53.97 -26.09 -6.10
CA ALA A 67 55.36 -25.73 -5.76
C ALA A 67 55.95 -24.67 -6.73
N GLU A 68 56.09 -23.45 -6.18
CA GLU A 68 57.18 -22.46 -6.30
C GLU A 68 57.87 -22.18 -7.65
N PHE A 69 57.79 -20.94 -8.14
CA PHE A 69 58.94 -20.27 -8.78
C PHE A 69 58.82 -18.73 -8.76
N THR A 70 59.98 -18.10 -8.59
CA THR A 70 60.30 -16.70 -8.28
C THR A 70 60.30 -15.75 -9.48
N GLY A 71 60.05 -14.44 -9.27
CA GLY A 71 60.36 -13.40 -10.26
C GLY A 71 59.99 -11.96 -9.85
N THR A 72 60.99 -11.09 -9.77
CA THR A 72 61.03 -9.68 -9.31
C THR A 72 60.34 -8.69 -10.28
N GLY A 73 59.85 -7.53 -9.78
CA GLY A 73 59.10 -6.46 -10.49
C GLY A 73 59.84 -5.69 -11.61
N PRO A 74 59.34 -4.53 -12.16
CA PRO A 74 58.91 -3.35 -11.38
C PRO A 74 57.80 -2.42 -11.98
N THR A 75 57.45 -1.39 -11.18
CA THR A 75 56.98 -0.01 -11.53
C THR A 75 55.57 0.29 -12.10
N ALA A 76 54.89 1.21 -11.39
CA ALA A 76 53.68 1.94 -11.78
C ALA A 76 53.94 2.99 -12.88
N PRO A 77 52.87 3.54 -13.52
CA PRO A 77 52.19 4.72 -12.96
C PRO A 77 50.65 4.71 -13.14
N GLY A 78 49.91 5.41 -12.26
CA GLY A 78 48.58 5.95 -12.58
C GLY A 78 48.72 7.30 -13.32
N PRO A 79 47.70 8.17 -13.38
CA PRO A 79 46.28 8.04 -13.00
C PRO A 79 45.32 8.51 -14.12
N GLU A 80 44.04 8.14 -14.11
CA GLU A 80 42.98 9.01 -14.66
C GLU A 80 41.59 8.63 -14.15
N THR A 81 41.08 9.54 -13.33
CA THR A 81 39.68 9.70 -12.95
C THR A 81 38.83 9.92 -14.21
N SER A 82 37.97 8.96 -14.54
CA SER A 82 36.82 9.26 -15.42
C SER A 82 35.60 9.49 -14.54
N GLU A 83 35.29 10.77 -14.36
CA GLU A 83 33.99 11.22 -13.88
C GLU A 83 32.93 10.63 -14.82
N GLY A 84 32.28 9.56 -14.35
CA GLY A 84 31.06 9.05 -14.97
C GLY A 84 29.98 10.11 -14.82
N ALA A 85 29.78 10.89 -15.88
CA ALA A 85 28.70 11.85 -15.99
C ALA A 85 27.37 11.13 -15.73
N ALA A 86 26.84 11.33 -14.51
CA ALA A 86 25.53 10.85 -14.12
C ALA A 86 24.50 11.42 -15.09
N ALA A 87 23.79 10.53 -15.80
CA ALA A 87 22.61 10.88 -16.57
C ALA A 87 21.67 11.72 -15.67
N PRO A 88 21.07 12.82 -16.17
CA PRO A 88 20.23 13.66 -15.33
C PRO A 88 19.06 12.83 -14.82
N ALA A 89 19.00 12.65 -13.51
CA ALA A 89 17.85 12.09 -12.82
C ALA A 89 16.62 12.84 -13.32
N ARG A 90 15.69 12.13 -13.99
CA ARG A 90 14.39 12.69 -14.36
C ARG A 90 13.81 13.31 -13.10
N SER A 91 13.68 14.63 -13.09
CA SER A 91 13.30 15.34 -11.87
C SER A 91 11.97 14.79 -11.41
N ARG A 92 11.97 14.21 -10.21
CA ARG A 92 10.73 13.73 -9.58
C ARG A 92 9.81 14.94 -9.50
N ASP A 93 8.65 14.86 -10.16
CA ASP A 93 7.67 15.94 -10.24
C ASP A 93 7.25 16.32 -8.81
N ARG A 94 7.83 17.41 -8.33
CA ARG A 94 7.67 17.92 -6.98
C ARG A 94 7.25 19.37 -7.08
N ASP A 95 6.39 19.76 -6.17
CA ASP A 95 5.97 21.13 -6.03
C ASP A 95 7.17 21.99 -5.57
N PRO A 96 7.54 23.03 -6.33
CA PRO A 96 8.72 23.84 -6.01
C PRO A 96 8.59 24.63 -4.71
N ALA A 97 7.36 24.91 -4.24
CA ALA A 97 7.12 25.68 -3.03
C ALA A 97 7.07 24.80 -1.78
N THR A 98 6.58 23.56 -1.90
CA THR A 98 6.34 22.66 -0.75
C THR A 98 7.18 21.39 -0.77
N GLY A 99 7.90 21.09 -1.85
CA GLY A 99 8.66 19.86 -2.03
C GLY A 99 7.82 18.58 -2.14
N ARG A 100 6.49 18.69 -2.06
CA ARG A 100 5.57 17.55 -2.13
C ARG A 100 5.54 16.97 -3.54
N ALA A 101 5.53 15.64 -3.66
CA ALA A 101 5.35 14.99 -4.95
C ALA A 101 4.02 15.45 -5.57
N ARG A 102 4.09 16.04 -6.76
CA ARG A 102 2.88 16.35 -7.54
C ARG A 102 2.39 15.03 -8.10
N ASN A 103 1.26 14.56 -7.59
CA ASN A 103 0.62 13.35 -8.09
C ASN A 103 -0.14 13.66 -9.40
N ALA A 104 0.55 14.25 -10.38
CA ALA A 104 -0.01 14.67 -11.67
C ALA A 104 -0.11 13.51 -12.67
N ARG A 105 0.46 12.34 -12.36
CA ARG A 105 0.39 11.16 -13.21
C ARG A 105 -1.04 10.60 -13.21
N PRO A 106 -1.68 10.41 -14.39
CA PRO A 106 -3.02 9.83 -14.48
C PRO A 106 -3.08 8.46 -13.81
N ARG A 107 -4.25 8.08 -13.27
CA ARG A 107 -4.47 6.80 -12.58
C ARG A 107 -5.74 6.11 -13.08
N ASP A 108 -5.78 4.79 -12.98
CA ASP A 108 -7.00 4.01 -13.25
C ASP A 108 -7.99 4.05 -12.07
N GLY A 109 -9.14 3.39 -12.22
CA GLY A 109 -10.17 3.28 -11.17
C GLY A 109 -9.71 2.54 -9.90
N LEU A 110 -8.59 1.82 -9.96
CA LEU A 110 -7.96 1.21 -8.81
C LEU A 110 -6.80 2.05 -8.27
N GLY A 111 -6.57 3.27 -8.78
CA GLY A 111 -5.48 4.14 -8.35
C GLY A 111 -4.08 3.76 -8.87
N ARG A 112 -3.96 2.80 -9.79
CA ARG A 112 -2.65 2.43 -10.38
C ARG A 112 -2.20 3.50 -11.37
N PRO A 113 -0.92 3.91 -11.36
CA PRO A 113 -0.41 4.89 -12.31
C PRO A 113 -0.52 4.44 -13.77
N LEU A 114 -1.02 5.30 -14.64
CA LEU A 114 -1.13 5.09 -16.08
C LEU A 114 0.00 5.80 -16.84
N PRO A 115 0.30 5.43 -18.10
CA PRO A 115 1.21 6.19 -18.95
C PRO A 115 0.75 7.65 -19.10
N TYR A 116 1.70 8.59 -19.17
CA TYR A 116 1.39 9.99 -19.47
C TYR A 116 0.64 10.12 -20.80
N GLY A 117 -0.30 11.07 -20.88
CA GLY A 117 -1.20 11.22 -22.04
C GLY A 117 -2.42 10.28 -22.02
N THR A 118 -2.47 9.30 -21.13
CA THR A 118 -3.68 8.48 -20.91
C THR A 118 -4.69 9.26 -20.07
N ARG A 119 -5.98 9.19 -20.41
CA ARG A 119 -7.03 9.72 -19.55
C ARG A 119 -7.17 8.84 -18.30
N GLY A 120 -6.89 9.41 -17.14
CA GLY A 120 -7.14 8.76 -15.85
C GLY A 120 -8.59 8.92 -15.39
N VAL A 121 -8.95 8.16 -14.37
CA VAL A 121 -10.16 8.36 -13.59
C VAL A 121 -9.88 9.46 -12.56
N ALA A 122 -10.77 10.45 -12.47
CA ALA A 122 -10.66 11.49 -11.46
C ALA A 122 -10.76 10.87 -10.06
N ARG A 123 -9.96 11.35 -9.10
CA ARG A 123 -10.10 10.95 -7.69
C ARG A 123 -11.41 11.51 -7.12
N ALA A 124 -11.89 10.91 -6.03
CA ALA A 124 -12.98 11.55 -5.30
C ALA A 124 -12.52 12.95 -4.84
N PRO A 125 -13.39 13.97 -4.90
CA PRO A 125 -13.02 15.28 -4.39
C PRO A 125 -12.75 15.19 -2.88
N GLU A 126 -11.51 15.53 -2.50
CA GLU A 126 -11.05 15.50 -1.10
C GLU A 126 -11.72 16.60 -0.28
N GLY A 127 -12.02 16.31 0.99
CA GLY A 127 -12.50 17.30 1.95
C GLY A 127 -13.96 17.72 1.75
N VAL A 128 -14.71 16.96 0.96
CA VAL A 128 -16.16 17.15 0.84
C VAL A 128 -16.83 16.56 2.07
N VAL A 129 -17.38 17.44 2.91
CA VAL A 129 -18.15 17.06 4.09
C VAL A 129 -19.47 16.45 3.64
N ARG A 130 -19.69 15.18 3.97
CA ARG A 130 -20.92 14.43 3.71
C ARG A 130 -21.55 14.00 5.03
N THR A 131 -22.86 13.87 5.05
CA THR A 131 -23.55 13.16 6.14
C THR A 131 -23.17 11.67 6.14
N PRO A 132 -23.37 10.94 7.25
CA PRO A 132 -23.16 9.49 7.27
C PRO A 132 -23.93 8.72 6.19
N ASP A 133 -25.19 9.10 5.94
CA ASP A 133 -26.03 8.44 4.93
C ASP A 133 -25.53 8.71 3.51
N GLU A 134 -25.17 9.95 3.17
CA GLU A 134 -24.57 10.30 1.89
C GLU A 134 -23.23 9.61 1.68
N THR A 135 -22.40 9.52 2.73
CA THR A 135 -21.10 8.83 2.70
C THR A 135 -21.29 7.36 2.36
N LEU A 136 -22.20 6.67 3.06
CA LEU A 136 -22.44 5.23 2.84
C LEU A 136 -23.08 4.96 1.47
N THR A 137 -23.99 5.84 1.02
CA THR A 137 -24.62 5.74 -0.30
C THR A 137 -23.58 5.90 -1.41
N GLU A 138 -22.73 6.94 -1.32
CA GLU A 138 -21.68 7.17 -2.31
C GLU A 138 -20.63 6.07 -2.31
N ALA A 139 -20.20 5.62 -1.13
CA ALA A 139 -19.26 4.50 -1.02
C ALA A 139 -19.85 3.21 -1.62
N GLN A 140 -21.15 2.93 -1.40
CA GLN A 140 -21.81 1.78 -2.01
C GLN A 140 -21.84 1.90 -3.53
N HIS A 141 -22.26 3.05 -4.09
CA HIS A 141 -22.27 3.25 -5.54
C HIS A 141 -20.89 3.03 -6.17
N LEU A 142 -19.82 3.48 -5.50
CA LEU A 142 -18.45 3.28 -5.96
C LEU A 142 -18.02 1.81 -5.88
N LEU A 143 -18.41 1.08 -4.84
CA LEU A 143 -18.17 -0.37 -4.74
C LEU A 143 -18.90 -1.14 -5.82
N ASP A 144 -20.17 -0.82 -6.08
CA ASP A 144 -20.98 -1.43 -7.14
C ASP A 144 -20.39 -1.15 -8.54
N ALA A 145 -19.75 0.01 -8.72
CA ALA A 145 -19.04 0.37 -9.95
C ALA A 145 -17.64 -0.26 -10.06
N GLY A 146 -17.21 -1.10 -9.12
CA GLY A 146 -15.88 -1.71 -9.11
C GLY A 146 -14.75 -0.73 -8.82
N MET A 147 -15.03 0.36 -8.09
CA MET A 147 -14.10 1.43 -7.72
C MET A 147 -13.82 1.46 -6.20
N PRO A 148 -13.27 0.37 -5.62
CA PRO A 148 -13.03 0.29 -4.18
C PRO A 148 -11.98 1.28 -3.66
N PHE A 149 -11.07 1.74 -4.52
CA PHE A 149 -10.10 2.76 -4.14
C PHE A 149 -10.79 4.09 -3.85
N HIS A 150 -11.69 4.53 -4.74
CA HIS A 150 -12.49 5.74 -4.54
C HIS A 150 -13.45 5.62 -3.36
N ALA A 151 -14.05 4.45 -3.16
CA ALA A 151 -14.89 4.19 -1.98
C ALA A 151 -14.07 4.37 -0.68
N HIS A 152 -12.81 3.94 -0.68
CA HIS A 152 -11.89 4.18 0.44
C HIS A 152 -11.71 5.68 0.70
N GLU A 153 -11.55 6.51 -0.32
CA GLU A 153 -11.33 7.95 -0.16
C GLU A 153 -12.54 8.61 0.53
N VAL A 154 -13.75 8.28 0.08
CA VAL A 154 -15.00 8.77 0.67
C VAL A 154 -15.14 8.36 2.15
N LEU A 155 -14.82 7.10 2.46
CA LEU A 155 -14.89 6.58 3.84
C LEU A 155 -13.79 7.15 4.74
N GLU A 156 -12.62 7.47 4.17
CA GLU A 156 -11.52 8.10 4.89
C GLU A 156 -11.86 9.56 5.26
N ASP A 157 -12.52 10.29 4.37
CA ASP A 157 -12.99 11.65 4.66
C ASP A 157 -13.99 11.66 5.84
N ALA A 158 -14.92 10.70 5.87
CA ALA A 158 -15.83 10.51 7.00
C ALA A 158 -15.09 10.11 8.29
N TRP A 159 -14.01 9.33 8.18
CA TRP A 159 -13.17 9.00 9.33
C TRP A 159 -12.44 10.22 9.90
N LYS A 160 -11.94 11.11 9.03
CA LYS A 160 -11.22 12.33 9.41
C LYS A 160 -12.13 13.41 9.97
N SER A 161 -13.31 13.58 9.38
CA SER A 161 -14.26 14.65 9.73
C SER A 161 -15.35 14.22 10.72
N GLY A 162 -15.60 12.91 10.85
CA GLY A 162 -16.67 12.37 11.69
C GLY A 162 -16.40 12.43 13.19
N PRO A 163 -17.44 12.17 14.00
CA PRO A 163 -17.36 12.28 15.45
C PRO A 163 -16.42 11.23 16.05
N ALA A 164 -15.75 11.58 17.15
CA ALA A 164 -14.67 10.77 17.73
C ALA A 164 -15.10 9.34 18.11
N ASN A 165 -16.34 9.18 18.58
CA ASN A 165 -16.93 7.88 18.94
C ASN A 165 -17.17 6.94 17.75
N GLU A 166 -17.21 7.46 16.53
CA GLU A 166 -17.44 6.68 15.31
C GLU A 166 -16.15 6.44 14.51
N ARG A 167 -15.01 7.02 14.91
CA ARG A 167 -13.74 6.88 14.18
C ARG A 167 -13.37 5.43 13.91
N ARG A 168 -13.65 4.52 14.84
CA ARG A 168 -13.39 3.09 14.65
C ARG A 168 -14.25 2.52 13.51
N LEU A 169 -15.53 2.86 13.44
CA LEU A 169 -16.44 2.40 12.39
C LEU A 169 -15.92 2.85 11.02
N TRP A 170 -15.75 4.17 10.84
CA TRP A 170 -15.32 4.75 9.56
C TRP A 170 -13.95 4.25 9.11
N ARG A 171 -12.98 4.14 10.03
CA ARG A 171 -11.67 3.56 9.71
C ARG A 171 -11.79 2.11 9.26
N SER A 172 -12.66 1.32 9.89
CA SER A 172 -12.81 -0.11 9.55
C SER A 172 -13.47 -0.30 8.19
N LEU A 173 -14.44 0.55 7.84
CA LEU A 173 -15.04 0.58 6.50
C LEU A 173 -14.02 1.03 5.43
N ALA A 174 -13.22 2.05 5.71
CA ALA A 174 -12.14 2.45 4.81
C ALA A 174 -11.14 1.30 4.60
N GLN A 175 -10.74 0.60 5.67
CA GLN A 175 -9.87 -0.58 5.58
C GLN A 175 -10.50 -1.72 4.77
N PHE A 176 -11.81 -1.94 4.89
CA PHE A 176 -12.55 -2.90 4.08
C PHE A 176 -12.40 -2.57 2.58
N ALA A 177 -12.67 -1.33 2.18
CA ALA A 177 -12.53 -0.87 0.80
C ALA A 177 -11.08 -0.95 0.28
N VAL A 178 -10.07 -0.65 1.10
CA VAL A 178 -8.66 -0.85 0.72
C VAL A 178 -8.35 -2.35 0.58
N GLY A 179 -8.90 -3.22 1.44
CA GLY A 179 -8.78 -4.67 1.31
C GLY A 179 -9.29 -5.19 -0.04
N LEU A 180 -10.47 -4.72 -0.47
CA LEU A 180 -11.02 -4.99 -1.80
C LEU A 180 -10.12 -4.46 -2.93
N THR A 181 -9.54 -3.27 -2.76
CA THR A 181 -8.60 -2.69 -3.73
C THR A 181 -7.36 -3.58 -3.90
N HIS A 182 -6.81 -4.13 -2.82
CA HIS A 182 -5.68 -5.06 -2.90
C HIS A 182 -6.05 -6.36 -3.62
N ALA A 183 -7.24 -6.91 -3.34
CA ALA A 183 -7.73 -8.10 -4.02
C ALA A 183 -7.86 -7.85 -5.54
N ALA A 184 -8.49 -6.72 -5.93
CA ALA A 184 -8.65 -6.32 -7.32
C ALA A 184 -7.32 -6.04 -8.05
N ARG A 185 -6.26 -5.69 -7.31
CA ARG A 185 -4.90 -5.50 -7.84
C ARG A 185 -4.08 -6.80 -7.89
N GLY A 186 -4.63 -7.94 -7.46
CA GLY A 186 -3.90 -9.22 -7.44
C GLY A 186 -2.92 -9.36 -6.27
N ASN A 187 -3.16 -8.66 -5.16
CA ASN A 187 -2.37 -8.78 -3.92
C ASN A 187 -3.21 -9.49 -2.82
N PRO A 188 -3.31 -10.83 -2.85
CA PRO A 188 -4.15 -11.59 -1.92
C PRO A 188 -3.68 -11.50 -0.46
N ASN A 189 -2.36 -11.43 -0.25
CA ASN A 189 -1.79 -11.33 1.10
C ASN A 189 -2.14 -9.99 1.77
N GLY A 190 -2.00 -8.89 1.02
CA GLY A 190 -2.41 -7.55 1.47
C GLY A 190 -3.91 -7.47 1.71
N ALA A 191 -4.72 -8.02 0.79
CA ALA A 191 -6.16 -8.10 0.94
C ALA A 191 -6.57 -8.82 2.23
N ALA A 192 -6.05 -10.03 2.46
CA ALA A 192 -6.34 -10.82 3.65
C ALA A 192 -5.94 -10.13 4.96
N ALA A 193 -4.82 -9.41 4.97
CA ALA A 193 -4.38 -8.67 6.13
C ALA A 193 -5.33 -7.51 6.47
N LEU A 194 -5.77 -6.75 5.47
CA LEU A 194 -6.66 -5.60 5.65
C LEU A 194 -8.10 -6.04 5.97
N LEU A 195 -8.63 -7.04 5.28
CA LEU A 195 -9.98 -7.56 5.51
C LEU A 195 -10.13 -8.15 6.92
N ARG A 196 -9.12 -8.87 7.45
CA ARG A 196 -9.13 -9.30 8.87
C ARG A 196 -9.26 -8.13 9.84
N ARG A 197 -8.47 -7.09 9.64
CA ARG A 197 -8.51 -5.90 10.52
C ARG A 197 -9.83 -5.15 10.41
N ALA A 198 -10.34 -5.00 9.19
CA ALA A 198 -11.66 -4.42 8.97
C ALA A 198 -12.74 -5.22 9.72
N ALA A 199 -12.70 -6.55 9.63
CA ALA A 199 -13.64 -7.42 10.35
C ALA A 199 -13.58 -7.23 11.87
N ASP A 200 -12.38 -7.21 12.45
CA ASP A 200 -12.18 -7.00 13.89
C ASP A 200 -12.57 -5.58 14.33
N GLY A 201 -12.39 -4.62 13.43
CA GLY A 201 -12.82 -3.24 13.61
C GLY A 201 -14.34 -3.08 13.62
N LEU A 202 -15.04 -3.83 12.77
CA LEU A 202 -16.50 -3.82 12.61
C LEU A 202 -17.24 -4.67 13.65
N ALA A 203 -16.62 -5.74 14.16
CA ALA A 203 -17.26 -6.70 15.06
C ALA A 203 -18.00 -6.08 16.28
N PRO A 204 -17.49 -5.03 16.96
CA PRO A 204 -18.21 -4.42 18.08
C PRO A 204 -19.52 -3.72 17.71
N PHE A 205 -19.75 -3.43 16.42
CA PHE A 205 -20.95 -2.78 15.92
C PHE A 205 -21.99 -3.78 15.40
N ALA A 206 -21.72 -5.09 15.47
CA ALA A 206 -22.57 -6.13 14.87
C ALA A 206 -24.01 -6.14 15.41
N GLU A 207 -24.19 -5.91 16.71
CA GLU A 207 -25.52 -5.94 17.36
C GLU A 207 -26.28 -4.62 17.22
N ARG A 208 -25.56 -3.49 17.22
CA ARG A 208 -26.14 -2.14 17.18
C ARG A 208 -25.34 -1.26 16.23
N PRO A 209 -25.52 -1.45 14.91
CA PRO A 209 -24.74 -0.71 13.93
C PRO A 209 -25.22 0.74 13.82
N PRO A 210 -24.33 1.73 13.95
CA PRO A 210 -24.64 3.12 13.60
C PRO A 210 -25.03 3.23 12.12
N HIS A 211 -25.90 4.19 11.81
CA HIS A 211 -26.27 4.58 10.43
C HIS A 211 -26.83 3.43 9.56
N GLY A 212 -27.29 2.33 10.18
CA GLY A 212 -27.82 1.16 9.47
C GLY A 212 -26.74 0.32 8.77
N VAL A 213 -25.46 0.48 9.13
CA VAL A 213 -24.35 -0.28 8.56
C VAL A 213 -24.56 -1.79 8.75
N ALA A 214 -24.31 -2.60 7.74
CA ALA A 214 -24.41 -4.07 7.82
C ALA A 214 -23.20 -4.70 8.52
N ALA A 215 -22.83 -4.20 9.71
CA ALA A 215 -21.54 -4.49 10.36
C ALA A 215 -21.31 -5.98 10.61
N ALA A 216 -22.35 -6.72 11.01
CA ALA A 216 -22.26 -8.17 11.21
C ALA A 216 -21.97 -8.91 9.90
N ALA A 217 -22.72 -8.59 8.83
CA ALA A 217 -22.56 -9.24 7.53
C ALA A 217 -21.20 -8.90 6.89
N LEU A 218 -20.79 -7.64 6.93
CA LEU A 218 -19.49 -7.19 6.44
C LEU A 218 -18.33 -7.84 7.21
N SER A 219 -18.43 -7.94 8.54
CA SER A 219 -17.40 -8.58 9.36
C SER A 219 -17.28 -10.07 9.05
N ALA A 220 -18.40 -10.79 8.95
CA ALA A 220 -18.42 -12.21 8.60
C ALA A 220 -17.84 -12.45 7.20
N TRP A 221 -18.29 -11.68 6.21
CA TRP A 221 -17.78 -11.78 4.84
C TRP A 221 -16.28 -11.47 4.78
N ALA A 222 -15.82 -10.40 5.43
CA ALA A 222 -14.40 -10.04 5.45
C ALA A 222 -13.51 -11.12 6.07
N ARG A 223 -13.99 -11.84 7.09
CA ARG A 223 -13.27 -12.98 7.68
C ARG A 223 -13.17 -14.15 6.71
N ALA A 224 -14.26 -14.50 6.02
CA ALA A 224 -14.26 -15.55 5.01
C ALA A 224 -13.33 -15.20 3.84
N ALA A 225 -13.48 -14.00 3.29
CA ALA A 225 -12.66 -13.44 2.22
C ALA A 225 -11.15 -13.40 2.56
N ALA A 226 -10.81 -13.17 3.83
CA ALA A 226 -9.42 -13.19 4.28
C ALA A 226 -8.85 -14.59 4.52
N ALA A 227 -9.71 -15.60 4.73
CA ALA A 227 -9.31 -17.00 4.88
C ALA A 227 -9.06 -17.65 3.51
N ASP A 228 -9.83 -17.25 2.50
CA ASP A 228 -9.65 -17.67 1.11
C ASP A 228 -9.64 -16.45 0.16
N PRO A 229 -8.46 -15.83 -0.06
CA PRO A 229 -8.35 -14.65 -0.92
C PRO A 229 -8.68 -14.92 -2.40
N ALA A 230 -8.62 -16.18 -2.85
CA ALA A 230 -8.98 -16.55 -4.21
C ALA A 230 -10.52 -16.54 -4.41
N ALA A 231 -11.28 -16.63 -3.32
CA ALA A 231 -12.74 -16.55 -3.28
C ALA A 231 -13.30 -15.12 -3.20
N VAL A 232 -12.45 -14.07 -3.16
CA VAL A 232 -12.85 -12.64 -3.17
C VAL A 232 -13.48 -12.21 -4.52
N GLN A 233 -13.87 -13.16 -5.36
CA GLN A 233 -14.57 -12.90 -6.63
C GLN A 233 -16.06 -12.60 -6.41
N ASP A 234 -16.64 -13.05 -5.30
CA ASP A 234 -18.02 -12.71 -4.95
C ASP A 234 -18.10 -11.26 -4.47
N PRO A 235 -19.12 -10.49 -4.90
CA PRO A 235 -19.30 -9.14 -4.41
C PRO A 235 -19.54 -9.15 -2.89
N PRO A 236 -19.00 -8.16 -2.15
CA PRO A 236 -19.28 -8.03 -0.73
C PRO A 236 -20.78 -7.76 -0.50
N PRO A 237 -21.31 -8.05 0.71
CA PRO A 237 -22.65 -7.60 1.06
C PRO A 237 -22.72 -6.06 1.02
N PRO A 238 -23.93 -5.48 0.82
CA PRO A 238 -24.10 -4.04 0.86
C PRO A 238 -23.60 -3.44 2.18
N LEU A 239 -23.11 -2.20 2.14
CA LEU A 239 -22.60 -1.48 3.29
C LEU A 239 -23.68 -1.23 4.35
N ARG A 240 -24.95 -1.19 3.95
CA ARG A 240 -26.12 -1.00 4.82
C ARG A 240 -27.08 -2.17 4.70
N HIS A 241 -27.86 -2.41 5.75
CA HIS A 241 -29.01 -3.30 5.63
C HIS A 241 -29.99 -2.73 4.60
N PRO A 242 -30.60 -3.57 3.73
CA PRO A 242 -31.75 -3.12 2.95
C PRO A 242 -32.83 -2.66 3.93
N GLY A 243 -33.30 -1.43 3.75
CA GLY A 243 -34.33 -0.79 4.58
C GLY A 243 -35.71 -1.38 4.36
#